data_AF-A0A0D7B5B8-F1
#
_entry.id   AF-A0A0D7B5B8-F1
#
_cell.length_a   1.000
_cell.length_b   1.000
_cell.length_c   1.000
_cell.angle_alpha   90.00
_cell.angle_beta   90.00
_cell.angle_gamma   90.00
#
_symmetry.space_group_name_H-M   'P 1'
#
loop_
_entity.id
_entity.type
_entity.pdbx_description
1 polymer ?
#
loop_
_entity_poly.entity_id
_entity_poly.type
_entity_poly.pdbx_seq_one_letter_code
_entity_poly.pdbx_strand_id
1 'polypeptide(L)'
;FNGFVETTLQALHLVYAARMGVIPRITRRLNEAEREALTRSGAVFIFSVDESGIKRWTDGLVWSPSRICGNFLVYREMSERPPPRGHRRPPPHFDYYSNDQEASSDFGVVKDGGLVKKTITITIDGSDIHLVSYYTVADLEAGKLQTPASRPDIMSLELSPRRFRTGGLRIPPRIE
;
A
#
# COMPACT_ATOMS: atom_id res chain seq x y z
N PHE A 1 -8.72 8.82 2.70
CA PHE A 1 -9.89 8.21 2.02
C PHE A 1 -10.07 6.78 2.54
N ASN A 2 -11.27 6.20 2.46
CA ASN A 2 -11.50 4.78 2.79
C ASN A 2 -12.19 4.09 1.60
N GLY A 3 -11.54 3.07 1.02
CA GLY A 3 -12.00 2.37 -0.17
C GLY A 3 -10.86 1.67 -0.92
N PHE A 4 -11.13 1.23 -2.15
CA PHE A 4 -10.18 0.54 -3.01
C PHE A 4 -9.70 1.42 -4.17
N VAL A 5 -8.38 1.53 -4.34
CA VAL A 5 -7.75 2.28 -5.44
C VAL A 5 -7.31 1.28 -6.50
N GLU A 6 -8.07 1.20 -7.57
CA GLU A 6 -7.86 0.25 -8.65
C GLU A 6 -6.85 0.79 -9.67
N THR A 7 -7.12 2.00 -10.18
CA THR A 7 -6.43 2.57 -11.35
C THR A 7 -5.52 3.75 -10.98
N THR A 8 -4.61 4.08 -11.88
CA THR A 8 -3.75 5.27 -11.74
C THR A 8 -4.57 6.57 -11.83
N LEU A 9 -5.63 6.61 -12.64
CA LEU A 9 -6.50 7.79 -12.73
C LEU A 9 -7.19 8.07 -11.38
N GLN A 10 -7.71 7.04 -10.72
CA GLN A 10 -8.27 7.16 -9.37
C GLN A 10 -7.23 7.69 -8.37
N ALA A 11 -5.97 7.22 -8.46
CA ALA A 11 -4.89 7.71 -7.62
C ALA A 11 -4.56 9.20 -7.89
N LEU A 12 -4.58 9.64 -9.16
CA LEU A 12 -4.39 11.06 -9.52
C LEU A 12 -5.47 11.95 -8.90
N HIS A 13 -6.75 11.57 -9.02
CA HIS A 13 -7.85 12.32 -8.41
C HIS A 13 -7.73 12.37 -6.89
N LEU A 14 -7.41 11.25 -6.23
CA LEU A 14 -7.23 11.23 -4.78
C LEU A 14 -6.07 12.14 -4.34
N VAL A 15 -4.93 12.10 -5.03
CA VAL A 15 -3.78 12.98 -4.76
C VAL A 15 -4.16 14.45 -4.94
N TYR A 16 -4.89 14.77 -6.00
CA TYR A 16 -5.31 16.15 -6.27
C TYR A 16 -6.34 16.63 -5.24
N ALA A 17 -7.35 15.82 -4.91
CA ALA A 17 -8.33 16.08 -3.86
C ALA A 17 -7.68 16.34 -2.49
N ALA A 18 -6.66 15.55 -2.14
CA ALA A 18 -5.91 15.70 -0.90
C ALA A 18 -5.10 17.01 -0.86
N ARG A 19 -4.50 17.41 -1.99
CA ARG A 19 -3.78 18.68 -2.14
C ARG A 19 -4.74 19.88 -2.03
N MET A 20 -5.92 19.78 -2.62
CA MET A 20 -6.96 20.81 -2.56
C MET A 20 -7.70 20.87 -1.21
N GLY A 21 -7.43 19.94 -0.29
CA GLY A 21 -8.08 19.89 1.02
C GLY A 21 -9.51 19.30 1.01
N VAL A 22 -9.94 18.70 -0.11
CA VAL A 22 -11.24 18.02 -0.24
C VAL A 22 -11.30 16.77 0.62
N ILE A 23 -10.15 16.08 0.75
CA ILE A 23 -9.99 14.94 1.66
C ILE A 23 -8.75 15.16 2.56
N PRO A 24 -8.74 14.56 3.76
CA PRO A 24 -7.58 14.68 4.65
C PRO A 24 -6.35 14.01 4.03
N ARG A 25 -5.18 14.58 4.34
CA ARG A 25 -3.86 14.06 4.02
C ARG A 25 -3.00 13.98 5.27
N ILE A 26 -1.97 13.15 5.21
CA ILE A 26 -1.01 12.99 6.29
C ILE A 26 0.04 14.10 6.22
N THR A 27 0.14 14.90 7.28
CA THR A 27 1.08 16.02 7.41
C THR A 27 2.18 15.78 8.45
N ARG A 28 2.16 14.62 9.13
CA ARG A 28 3.18 14.17 10.07
C ARG A 28 3.19 12.66 10.20
N ARG A 29 4.23 12.08 10.80
CA ARG A 29 4.25 10.64 11.12
C ARG A 29 3.11 10.27 12.06
N LEU A 30 2.52 9.11 11.81
CA LEU A 30 1.58 8.48 12.72
C LEU A 30 2.32 7.94 13.94
N ASN A 31 1.76 8.14 15.12
CA ASN A 31 2.20 7.46 16.34
C ASN A 31 1.77 5.98 16.31
N GLU A 32 2.18 5.20 17.32
CA GLU A 32 1.90 3.77 17.37
C GLU A 32 0.41 3.43 17.42
N ALA A 33 -0.33 4.08 18.31
CA ALA A 33 -1.78 3.88 18.43
C ALA A 33 -2.53 4.26 17.15
N GLU A 34 -2.13 5.34 16.47
CA GLU A 34 -2.70 5.74 15.18
C GLU A 34 -2.39 4.71 14.09
N ARG A 35 -1.17 4.14 14.05
CA ARG A 35 -0.82 3.11 13.07
C ARG A 35 -1.64 1.85 13.28
N GLU A 36 -1.72 1.37 14.51
CA GLU A 36 -2.51 0.19 14.89
C GLU A 36 -3.99 0.39 14.56
N ALA A 37 -4.54 1.55 14.92
CA ALA A 37 -5.92 1.86 14.65
C ALA A 37 -6.21 2.03 13.16
N LEU A 38 -5.35 2.68 12.38
CA LEU A 38 -5.70 3.11 11.03
C LEU A 38 -5.24 2.16 9.91
N THR A 39 -4.26 1.30 10.15
CA THR A 39 -3.72 0.38 9.12
C THR A 39 -4.63 -0.83 8.98
N ARG A 40 -5.70 -0.67 8.19
CA ARG A 40 -6.73 -1.69 7.97
C ARG A 40 -7.23 -1.69 6.54
N SER A 41 -7.99 -2.73 6.19
CA SER A 41 -8.63 -2.84 4.88
C SER A 41 -9.41 -1.57 4.51
N GLY A 42 -9.25 -1.10 3.28
CA GLY A 42 -9.81 0.15 2.77
C GLY A 42 -9.02 1.41 3.12
N ALA A 43 -8.05 1.39 4.03
CA ALA A 43 -7.35 2.62 4.40
C ALA A 43 -6.49 3.16 3.23
N VAL A 44 -6.63 4.45 2.93
CA VAL A 44 -5.81 5.16 1.93
C VAL A 44 -5.20 6.42 2.54
N PHE A 45 -3.87 6.44 2.59
CA PHE A 45 -3.05 7.53 3.10
C PHE A 45 -2.36 8.25 1.95
N ILE A 46 -2.33 9.58 2.03
CA ILE A 46 -1.73 10.45 1.02
C ILE A 46 -0.86 11.46 1.75
N PHE A 47 0.39 11.64 1.33
CA PHE A 47 1.29 12.62 1.94
C PHE A 47 2.28 13.19 0.94
N SER A 48 2.61 14.47 1.13
CA SER A 48 3.76 15.11 0.48
C SER A 48 5.02 14.90 1.31
N VAL A 49 6.15 14.60 0.67
CA VAL A 49 7.45 14.52 1.36
C VAL A 49 7.82 15.88 1.97
N ASP A 50 7.59 16.96 1.23
CA ASP A 50 8.01 18.32 1.62
C ASP A 50 7.21 18.82 2.84
N GLU A 51 5.91 18.49 2.90
CA GLU A 51 5.02 18.91 3.99
C GLU A 51 5.17 18.02 5.22
N SER A 52 5.24 16.69 5.04
CA SER A 52 5.17 15.75 6.17
C SER A 52 6.53 15.32 6.71
N GLY A 53 7.61 15.53 5.95
CA GLY A 53 8.94 14.96 6.22
C GLY A 53 9.01 13.44 6.09
N ILE A 54 7.95 12.77 5.63
CA ILE A 54 7.90 11.32 5.48
C ILE A 54 8.52 10.93 4.13
N LYS A 55 9.74 10.37 4.16
CA LYS A 55 10.40 9.83 2.96
C LYS A 55 10.01 8.37 2.64
N ARG A 56 9.59 7.63 3.66
CA ARG A 56 9.18 6.22 3.57
C ARG A 56 8.05 5.99 4.55
N TRP A 57 7.00 5.33 4.07
CA TRP A 57 5.87 4.94 4.90
C TRP A 57 6.23 3.76 5.79
N THR A 58 5.85 3.83 7.06
CA THR A 58 6.10 2.80 8.08
C THR A 58 4.81 2.52 8.83
N ASP A 59 4.31 1.30 8.73
CA ASP A 59 3.03 0.86 9.29
C ASP A 59 3.19 -0.15 10.44
N GLY A 60 4.39 -0.69 10.64
CA GLY A 60 4.66 -1.67 11.71
C GLY A 60 4.38 -3.12 11.31
N LEU A 61 3.97 -3.38 10.06
CA LEU A 61 3.72 -4.73 9.56
C LEU A 61 4.90 -5.28 8.76
N VAL A 62 4.99 -6.60 8.67
CA VAL A 62 6.01 -7.30 7.86
C VAL A 62 5.45 -7.54 6.45
N TRP A 63 6.21 -7.11 5.44
CA TRP A 63 5.74 -7.08 4.04
C TRP A 63 6.66 -7.85 3.10
N SER A 64 6.07 -8.62 2.19
CA SER A 64 6.80 -9.32 1.13
C SER A 64 7.64 -8.34 0.29
N PRO A 65 8.68 -8.80 -0.43
CA PRO A 65 9.29 -7.99 -1.48
C PRO A 65 8.25 -7.44 -2.45
N SER A 66 8.49 -6.22 -2.95
CA SER A 66 7.54 -5.55 -3.84
C SER A 66 7.38 -6.28 -5.17
N ARG A 67 6.15 -6.35 -5.67
CA ARG A 67 5.82 -6.73 -7.05
C ARG A 67 5.24 -5.54 -7.80
N ILE A 68 5.54 -5.43 -9.08
CA ILE A 68 4.99 -4.36 -9.93
C ILE A 68 3.63 -4.79 -10.44
N CYS A 69 2.62 -3.92 -10.29
CA CYS A 69 1.29 -4.09 -10.87
C CYS A 69 0.87 -2.76 -11.51
N GLY A 70 1.03 -2.66 -12.83
CA GLY A 70 0.91 -1.39 -13.56
C GLY A 70 1.88 -0.34 -12.99
N ASN A 71 1.32 0.77 -12.50
CA ASN A 71 2.11 1.83 -11.85
C ASN A 71 2.31 1.65 -10.35
N PHE A 72 1.69 0.63 -9.74
CA PHE A 72 1.77 0.39 -8.31
C PHE A 72 2.89 -0.58 -7.96
N LEU A 73 3.49 -0.39 -6.79
CA LEU A 73 4.21 -1.44 -6.07
C LEU A 73 3.24 -2.11 -5.11
N VAL A 74 3.24 -3.44 -5.11
CA VAL A 74 2.32 -4.26 -4.32
C VAL A 74 3.10 -5.16 -3.36
N TYR A 75 2.62 -5.23 -2.14
CA TYR A 75 3.19 -6.00 -1.04
C TYR A 75 2.09 -6.83 -0.39
N ARG A 76 2.41 -8.04 0.06
CA ARG A 76 1.51 -8.88 0.86
C ARG A 76 2.03 -8.98 2.29
N GLU A 77 1.13 -8.90 3.26
CA GLU A 77 1.46 -9.09 4.67
C GLU A 77 2.01 -10.50 4.89
N MET A 78 3.03 -10.62 5.73
CA MET A 78 3.63 -11.90 6.11
C MET A 78 3.46 -12.12 7.60
N SER A 79 3.44 -13.40 7.98
CA SER A 79 3.43 -13.78 9.38
C SER A 79 4.78 -13.43 10.01
N GLU A 80 4.76 -12.87 11.22
CA GLU A 80 5.99 -12.70 11.99
C GLU A 80 6.64 -14.07 12.19
N ARG A 81 7.97 -14.12 12.04
CA ARG A 81 8.69 -15.33 12.42
C ARG A 81 8.47 -15.54 13.92
N PRO A 82 8.06 -16.74 14.36
CA PRO A 82 8.15 -17.03 15.79
C PRO A 82 9.60 -16.79 16.21
N PRO A 83 9.84 -16.20 17.39
CA PRO A 83 11.20 -15.99 17.88
C PRO A 83 11.93 -17.34 17.80
N PRO A 84 13.23 -17.36 17.41
CA PRO A 84 13.96 -18.61 17.32
C PRO A 84 13.80 -19.34 18.64
N ARG A 85 13.11 -20.50 18.61
CA ARG A 85 12.98 -21.35 19.79
C ARG A 85 14.41 -21.66 20.20
N GLY A 86 14.84 -21.13 21.36
CA GLY A 86 16.20 -21.32 21.85
C GLY A 86 16.61 -22.77 21.73
N HIS A 87 17.85 -23.00 21.28
CA HIS A 87 18.42 -24.31 20.95
C HIS A 87 17.97 -25.45 21.86
N ARG A 88 16.88 -26.14 21.48
CA ARG A 88 16.67 -27.52 21.92
C ARG A 88 17.30 -28.39 20.84
N ARG A 89 18.41 -29.04 21.20
CA ARG A 89 19.06 -30.08 20.39
C ARG A 89 17.98 -31.06 19.90
N PRO A 90 17.87 -31.35 18.60
CA PRO A 90 16.94 -32.37 18.14
C PRO A 90 17.36 -33.74 18.71
N PRO A 91 16.41 -34.64 19.03
CA PRO A 91 16.75 -36.02 19.35
C PRO A 91 17.44 -36.65 18.15
N PRO A 92 18.42 -37.53 18.34
CA PRO A 92 19.02 -38.25 17.23
C PRO A 92 17.97 -39.22 16.67
N HIS A 93 17.79 -39.17 15.36
CA HIS A 93 17.14 -40.20 14.53
C HIS A 93 15.62 -40.06 14.33
N PHE A 94 15.23 -39.51 13.19
CA PHE A 94 14.30 -40.15 12.26
C PHE A 94 14.39 -39.44 10.91
N ASP A 95 14.92 -40.13 9.89
CA ASP A 95 14.96 -39.65 8.52
C ASP A 95 13.54 -39.65 7.95
N TYR A 96 12.95 -38.47 7.79
CA TYR A 96 11.74 -38.30 7.01
C TYR A 96 12.08 -37.54 5.73
N TYR A 97 12.09 -38.26 4.61
CA TYR A 97 12.07 -37.66 3.29
C TYR A 97 10.80 -36.79 3.18
N SER A 98 10.98 -35.47 3.08
CA SER A 98 9.96 -34.58 2.55
C SER A 98 10.63 -33.61 1.61
N ASN A 99 10.46 -33.94 0.35
CA ASN A 99 10.67 -33.08 -0.80
C ASN A 99 9.64 -31.96 -0.70
N ASP A 100 10.05 -30.76 -0.28
CA ASP A 100 9.37 -29.54 -0.67
C ASP A 100 10.38 -28.39 -0.77
N GLN A 101 10.58 -27.99 -2.01
CA GLN A 101 11.42 -26.89 -2.43
C GLN A 101 10.66 -25.58 -2.25
N GLU A 102 10.19 -25.29 -1.03
CA GLU A 102 9.82 -23.93 -0.67
C GLU A 102 11.09 -23.22 -0.25
N ALA A 103 11.71 -22.53 -1.19
CA ALA A 103 12.79 -21.59 -0.92
C ALA A 103 12.36 -20.70 0.24
N SER A 104 12.94 -20.94 1.41
CA SER A 104 12.68 -20.23 2.65
C SER A 104 13.04 -18.76 2.41
N SER A 105 12.05 -17.98 1.99
CA SER A 105 12.25 -16.55 1.82
C SER A 105 12.63 -16.00 3.19
N ASP A 106 13.62 -15.11 3.24
CA ASP A 106 14.16 -14.64 4.52
C ASP A 106 13.15 -13.78 5.33
N PHE A 107 11.95 -13.64 4.77
CA PHE A 107 10.90 -12.72 5.16
C PHE A 107 9.70 -13.42 5.83
N GLY A 108 9.68 -14.76 5.90
CA GLY A 108 8.54 -15.52 6.46
C GLY A 108 7.53 -15.96 5.40
N VAL A 109 6.37 -16.45 5.84
CA VAL A 109 5.29 -16.97 4.98
C VAL A 109 4.23 -15.89 4.81
N VAL A 110 3.71 -15.72 3.59
CA VAL A 110 2.58 -14.82 3.31
C VAL A 110 1.40 -15.23 4.20
N LYS A 111 0.85 -14.25 4.92
CA LYS A 111 -0.24 -14.49 5.85
C LYS A 111 -1.54 -14.75 5.09
N ASP A 112 -2.18 -15.87 5.38
CA ASP A 112 -3.50 -16.16 4.82
C ASP A 112 -4.53 -15.12 5.31
N GLY A 113 -5.33 -14.59 4.38
CA GLY A 113 -6.23 -13.47 4.65
C GLY A 113 -5.54 -12.15 5.06
N GLY A 114 -4.21 -12.04 4.93
CA GLY A 114 -3.45 -10.84 5.30
C GLY A 114 -3.73 -9.62 4.42
N LEU A 115 -3.28 -8.45 4.87
CA LEU A 115 -3.40 -7.22 4.13
C LEU A 115 -2.55 -7.24 2.85
N VAL A 116 -3.05 -6.53 1.84
CA VAL A 116 -2.31 -6.13 0.65
C VAL A 116 -2.09 -4.63 0.72
N LYS A 117 -0.84 -4.20 0.53
CA LYS A 117 -0.47 -2.79 0.42
C LYS A 117 -0.14 -2.47 -1.04
N LYS A 118 -0.77 -1.44 -1.61
CA LYS A 118 -0.40 -0.84 -2.90
C LYS A 118 0.13 0.57 -2.68
N THR A 119 1.27 0.89 -3.30
CA THR A 119 1.86 2.23 -3.27
C THR A 119 2.09 2.78 -4.67
N ILE A 120 1.97 4.09 -4.81
CA ILE A 120 2.33 4.85 -6.00
C ILE A 120 2.86 6.21 -5.59
N THR A 121 3.84 6.73 -6.33
CA THR A 121 4.32 8.11 -6.20
C THR A 121 3.85 8.89 -7.42
N ILE A 122 3.23 10.05 -7.17
CA ILE A 122 2.74 10.97 -8.19
C ILE A 122 3.42 12.32 -7.95
N THR A 123 4.11 12.83 -8.96
CA THR A 123 4.71 14.17 -8.91
C THR A 123 3.73 15.19 -9.46
N ILE A 124 3.36 16.19 -8.64
CA ILE A 124 2.47 17.30 -9.01
C ILE A 124 3.09 18.64 -8.64
N ASP A 125 3.14 19.58 -9.59
CA ASP A 125 3.78 20.90 -9.44
C ASP A 125 5.21 20.83 -8.85
N GLY A 126 5.95 19.76 -9.18
CA GLY A 126 7.32 19.52 -8.69
C GLY A 126 7.45 18.82 -7.34
N SER A 127 6.36 18.61 -6.60
CA SER A 127 6.38 17.86 -5.33
C SER A 127 5.98 16.40 -5.53
N ASP A 128 6.71 15.49 -4.88
CA ASP A 128 6.38 14.07 -4.83
C ASP A 128 5.33 13.79 -3.76
N ILE A 129 4.18 13.28 -4.21
CA ILE A 129 3.08 12.86 -3.35
C ILE A 129 2.99 11.34 -3.37
N HIS A 130 3.04 10.73 -2.19
CA HIS A 130 2.89 9.30 -2.03
C HIS A 130 1.45 8.95 -1.67
N LEU A 131 0.90 7.95 -2.36
CA LEU A 131 -0.35 7.28 -1.98
C LEU A 131 -0.02 5.86 -1.53
N VAL A 132 -0.53 5.50 -0.36
CA VAL A 132 -0.46 4.15 0.22
C VAL A 132 -1.88 3.67 0.48
N SER A 133 -2.24 2.52 -0.06
CA SER A 133 -3.57 1.93 0.09
C SER A 133 -3.50 0.50 0.58
N TYR A 134 -4.44 0.14 1.45
CA TYR A 134 -4.55 -1.16 2.10
C TYR A 134 -5.89 -1.80 1.77
N TYR A 135 -5.90 -3.10 1.54
CA TYR A 135 -7.12 -3.89 1.41
C TYR A 135 -6.85 -5.35 1.75
N THR A 136 -7.87 -6.09 2.15
CA THR A 136 -7.85 -7.55 2.12
C THR A 136 -8.52 -8.03 0.83
N VAL A 137 -8.08 -9.17 0.30
CA VAL A 137 -8.72 -9.78 -0.88
C VAL A 137 -10.19 -10.09 -0.58
N ALA A 138 -10.47 -10.60 0.63
CA ALA A 138 -11.83 -10.93 1.07
C ALA A 138 -12.78 -9.72 1.07
N ASP A 139 -12.36 -8.54 1.55
CA ASP A 139 -13.24 -7.37 1.55
C ASP A 139 -13.46 -6.80 0.14
N LEU A 140 -12.47 -6.96 -0.75
CA LEU A 140 -12.60 -6.59 -2.15
C LEU A 140 -13.60 -7.51 -2.88
N GLU A 141 -13.45 -8.83 -2.73
CA GLU A 141 -14.34 -9.83 -3.34
C GLU A 141 -15.78 -9.74 -2.79
N ALA A 142 -15.93 -9.42 -1.50
CA ALA A 142 -17.22 -9.18 -0.88
C ALA A 142 -17.85 -7.82 -1.26
N GLY A 143 -17.19 -7.01 -2.08
CA GLY A 143 -17.71 -5.71 -2.53
C GLY A 143 -17.86 -4.65 -1.41
N LYS A 144 -17.16 -4.84 -0.28
CA LYS A 144 -17.25 -3.92 0.86
C LYS A 144 -16.48 -2.61 0.64
N LEU A 145 -15.53 -2.61 -0.30
CA LEU A 145 -14.66 -1.48 -0.56
C LEU A 145 -15.17 -0.67 -1.74
N GLN A 146 -15.70 0.53 -1.45
CA GLN A 146 -16.07 1.50 -2.48
C GLN A 146 -14.83 1.99 -3.23
N THR A 147 -14.95 2.30 -4.52
CA THR A 147 -13.87 2.92 -5.29
C THR A 147 -14.02 4.44 -5.27
N PRO A 148 -12.96 5.22 -5.59
CA PRO A 148 -13.08 6.67 -5.76
C PRO A 148 -14.16 7.09 -6.77
N ALA A 149 -14.55 6.21 -7.71
CA ALA A 149 -15.66 6.45 -8.64
C ALA A 149 -17.00 6.74 -7.93
N SER A 150 -17.18 6.24 -6.70
CA SER A 150 -18.35 6.53 -5.86
C SER A 150 -18.38 7.95 -5.27
N ARG A 151 -17.33 8.76 -5.47
CA ARG A 151 -17.18 10.11 -4.92
C ARG A 151 -17.10 11.15 -6.04
N PRO A 152 -18.25 11.68 -6.49
CA PRO A 152 -18.28 12.71 -7.52
C PRO A 152 -17.45 13.94 -7.18
N ASP A 153 -17.43 14.34 -5.91
CA ASP A 153 -16.64 15.47 -5.39
C ASP A 153 -15.12 15.29 -5.54
N ILE A 154 -14.65 14.05 -5.72
CA ILE A 154 -13.26 13.71 -6.00
C ILE A 154 -13.05 13.55 -7.51
N MET A 155 -13.96 12.85 -8.19
CA MET A 155 -13.81 12.48 -9.60
C MET A 155 -14.16 13.60 -10.57
N SER A 156 -14.93 14.61 -10.15
CA SER A 156 -15.23 15.79 -10.97
C SER A 156 -14.13 16.85 -10.93
N LEU A 157 -13.07 16.63 -10.15
CA LEU A 157 -11.95 17.57 -10.09
C LEU A 157 -11.19 17.55 -11.43
N GLU A 158 -11.09 18.70 -12.08
CA GLU A 158 -10.35 18.83 -13.33
C GLU A 158 -8.84 18.65 -13.10
N LEU A 159 -8.29 17.60 -13.70
CA LEU A 159 -6.87 17.28 -13.63
C LEU A 159 -6.15 17.98 -14.77
N SER A 160 -5.53 19.14 -14.51
CA SER A 160 -4.72 19.79 -15.55
C SER A 160 -3.46 18.96 -15.86
N PRO A 161 -3.28 18.43 -17.09
CA PRO A 161 -2.16 17.53 -17.41
C PRO A 161 -0.78 18.16 -17.17
N ARG A 162 -0.67 19.48 -17.34
CA ARG A 162 0.57 20.24 -17.17
C ARG A 162 1.09 20.23 -15.73
N ARG A 163 0.22 19.98 -14.75
CA ARG A 163 0.62 19.91 -13.34
C ARG A 163 1.25 18.57 -12.99
N PHE A 164 0.94 17.51 -13.73
CA PHE A 164 1.39 16.16 -13.43
C PHE A 164 2.61 15.80 -14.26
N ARG A 165 3.65 15.33 -13.59
CA ARG A 165 4.79 14.70 -14.28
C ARG A 165 4.55 13.19 -14.34
N THR A 166 4.17 12.69 -15.51
CA THR A 166 3.87 11.27 -15.72
C THR A 166 5.07 10.44 -16.19
N GLY A 167 6.20 11.06 -16.55
CA GLY A 167 7.39 10.36 -17.07
C GLY A 167 8.03 9.35 -16.11
N GLY A 168 7.72 9.41 -14.80
CA GLY A 168 8.13 8.41 -13.82
C GLY A 168 7.18 7.20 -13.71
N LEU A 169 6.03 7.25 -14.38
CA LEU A 169 5.03 6.18 -14.37
C LEU A 169 5.33 5.20 -15.51
N ARG A 170 5.23 3.90 -15.22
CA ARG A 170 5.48 2.82 -16.19
C ARG A 170 4.43 2.79 -17.30
N ILE A 171 3.19 3.13 -16.96
CA ILE A 171 2.04 3.19 -17.85
C ILE A 171 1.38 4.56 -17.67
N PRO A 172 1.82 5.61 -18.38
CA PRO A 172 1.26 6.94 -18.23
C PRO A 172 -0.26 6.95 -18.47
N PRO A 173 -1.08 7.45 -17.54
CA PRO A 173 -2.51 7.56 -17.74
C PRO A 173 -2.83 8.67 -18.74
N ARG A 174 -3.96 8.53 -19.45
CA ARG A 174 -4.54 9.66 -20.20
C ARG A 174 -5.24 10.57 -19.18
N ILE A 175 -4.80 11.82 -19.15
CA ILE A 175 -5.44 12.90 -18.41
C ILE A 175 -6.07 13.79 -19.49
N GLU A 176 -7.40 13.79 -19.55
CA GLU A 176 -8.18 14.60 -20.50
C GLU A 176 -8.47 15.98 -19.92
#